data_AF-A0A367LT43-F1
#
_entry.id   AF-A0A367LT43-F1
#
_cell.length_a   1.000
_cell.length_b   1.000
_cell.length_c   1.000
_cell.angle_alpha   90.00
_cell.angle_beta   90.00
_cell.angle_gamma   90.00
#
_symmetry.space_group_name_H-M   'P 1'
#
loop_
_entity.id
_entity.type
_entity.pdbx_description
1 polymer ?
#
loop_
_entity_poly.entity_id
_entity_poly.type
_entity_poly.pdbx_seq_one_letter_code
_entity_poly.pdbx_strand_id
1 'polypeptide(L)' 'DLARRAEAAGCLVWAPRDEPYPVGYYCGLRDPAGNYVEFSYGQPLGPGSEALPIP' A
#
# COMPACT_ATOMS: atom_id res chain seq x y z
N ASP A 1 6.62 1.96 -9.54
CA ASP A 1 6.75 0.85 -10.51
C ASP A 1 5.89 -0.37 -10.16
N LEU A 2 5.75 -0.77 -8.88
CA LEU A 2 4.97 -1.96 -8.49
C LEU A 2 3.51 -1.96 -9.00
N ALA A 3 2.74 -0.91 -8.72
CA ALA A 3 1.33 -0.87 -9.12
C ALA A 3 1.14 -0.94 -10.64
N ARG A 4 2.01 -0.27 -11.42
CA ARG A 4 2.02 -0.35 -12.89
C ARG A 4 2.27 -1.77 -13.39
N ARG A 5 3.18 -2.51 -12.75
CA ARG A 5 3.43 -3.92 -13.06
C ARG A 5 2.23 -4.79 -12.74
N ALA A 6 1.55 -4.52 -11.62
CA ALA A 6 0.34 -5.24 -11.23
C ALA A 6 -0.84 -4.96 -12.17
N GLU A 7 -0.99 -3.72 -12.63
CA GLU A 7 -1.99 -3.33 -13.62
C GLU A 7 -1.76 -4.05 -14.94
N ALA A 8 -0.52 -4.02 -15.46
CA ALA A 8 -0.15 -4.74 -16.67
C ALA A 8 -0.34 -6.26 -16.56
N ALA A 9 -0.19 -6.82 -15.36
CA ALA A 9 -0.44 -8.23 -15.07
C ALA A 9 -1.92 -8.55 -14.79
N GLY A 10 -2.81 -7.56 -14.77
CA GLY A 10 -4.24 -7.74 -14.47
C GLY A 10 -4.55 -8.18 -13.03
N CYS A 11 -3.61 -8.00 -12.10
CA CYS A 11 -3.76 -8.41 -10.70
C CYS A 11 -3.87 -7.25 -9.72
N LEU A 12 -3.87 -6.00 -10.21
CA LEU A 12 -4.15 -4.82 -9.39
C LEU A 12 -5.63 -4.80 -8.98
N VAL A 13 -5.89 -4.75 -7.68
CA VAL A 13 -7.25 -4.70 -7.10
C VAL A 13 -7.61 -3.27 -6.75
N TRP A 14 -6.68 -2.54 -6.14
CA TRP A 14 -6.87 -1.13 -5.76
C TRP A 14 -5.77 -0.30 -6.40
N ALA A 15 -6.16 0.77 -7.11
CA ALA A 15 -5.23 1.71 -7.70
C ALA A 15 -4.26 2.29 -6.65
N PRO A 16 -3.02 2.62 -7.05
CA PRO A 16 -2.08 3.26 -6.14
C PRO A 16 -2.61 4.61 -5.69
N ARG A 17 -2.54 4.86 -4.38
CA ARG A 17 -2.89 6.14 -3.76
C ARG A 17 -1.70 6.62 -2.97
N ASP A 18 -1.48 7.93 -2.99
CA ASP A 18 -0.47 8.61 -2.19
C ASP A 18 -1.20 9.69 -1.39
N GLU A 19 -1.49 9.36 -0.14
CA GLU A 19 -2.28 10.19 0.74
C GLU A 19 -1.37 10.93 1.72
N PRO A 20 -1.79 12.10 2.23
CA PRO A 20 -1.01 12.81 3.24
C PRO A 20 -0.69 11.96 4.46
N TYR A 21 0.41 12.33 5.12
CA TYR A 21 0.77 11.85 6.44
C TYR A 21 -0.46 11.76 7.38
N PRO A 22 -0.66 10.67 8.15
CA PRO A 22 0.20 9.49 8.30
C PRO A 22 -0.16 8.31 7.36
N VAL A 23 -1.04 8.51 6.37
CA VAL A 23 -1.58 7.41 5.57
C VAL A 23 -0.58 6.93 4.51
N GLY A 24 0.21 7.85 3.95
CA GLY A 24 1.23 7.53 2.96
C GLY A 24 0.67 6.82 1.73
N TYR A 25 1.52 6.05 1.08
CA TYR A 25 1.17 5.34 -0.13
C TYR A 25 0.68 3.93 0.16
N TYR A 26 -0.30 3.47 -0.63
CA TYR A 26 -0.71 2.08 -0.66
C TYR A 26 -1.25 1.64 -2.03
N CYS A 27 -1.15 0.35 -2.32
CA CYS A 27 -1.89 -0.32 -3.40
C CYS A 27 -2.18 -1.79 -3.06
N GLY A 28 -3.32 -2.30 -3.53
CA GLY A 28 -3.75 -3.68 -3.27
C GLY A 28 -3.68 -4.55 -4.51
N LEU A 29 -3.18 -5.79 -4.37
CA LEU A 29 -3.08 -6.78 -5.42
C LEU A 29 -3.78 -8.09 -5.01
N ARG A 30 -4.10 -8.92 -5.99
CA ARG A 30 -4.56 -10.30 -5.81
C ARG A 30 -3.44 -11.26 -6.17
N ASP A 31 -3.02 -12.10 -5.24
CA ASP A 31 -2.06 -13.16 -5.55
C ASP A 31 -2.73 -14.36 -6.25
N PRO A 32 -1.95 -15.31 -6.83
CA PRO A 32 -2.51 -16.48 -7.52
C PRO A 32 -3.27 -17.46 -6.61
N ALA A 33 -3.01 -17.44 -5.30
CA ALA A 33 -3.73 -18.25 -4.32
C ALA A 33 -5.07 -17.60 -3.91
N GLY A 34 -5.33 -16.38 -4.37
CA GLY A 34 -6.52 -15.63 -4.00
C GLY A 34 -6.38 -15.00 -2.61
N ASN A 35 -5.19 -14.53 -2.23
CA ASN A 35 -5.04 -13.61 -1.12
C ASN A 35 -5.00 -12.16 -1.63
N TYR A 36 -5.50 -11.23 -0.83
CA TYR A 36 -5.25 -9.81 -1.04
C TYR A 36 -3.92 -9.45 -0.38
N VAL A 37 -3.04 -8.81 -1.13
CA VAL A 37 -1.75 -8.34 -0.65
C VAL A 37 -1.71 -6.84 -0.81
N GLU A 38 -1.59 -6.13 0.30
CA GLU A 38 -1.38 -4.69 0.31
C GLU A 38 0.13 -4.38 0.37
N PHE A 39 0.58 -3.47 -0.49
CA PHE A 39 1.91 -2.88 -0.38
C PHE A 39 1.76 -1.42 -0.03
N SER A 40 2.34 -1.03 1.11
CA SER A 40 2.23 0.31 1.66
C SER A 40 3.60 0.86 2.06
N TYR A 41 3.79 2.17 1.96
CA TYR A 41 5.00 2.85 2.39
C TYR A 41 4.69 4.25 2.95
N GLY A 42 5.56 4.75 3.84
CA GLY A 42 5.42 6.10 4.41
C GLY A 42 4.44 6.19 5.58
N GLN A 43 3.91 5.05 6.03
CA GLN A 43 3.05 4.91 7.22
C GLN A 43 3.87 4.69 8.49
N PRO A 44 3.34 5.06 9.67
CA PRO A 44 4.00 4.85 10.93
C PRO A 44 3.83 3.40 11.35
N LEU A 45 4.82 2.87 12.05
CA LEU A 45 4.84 1.47 12.44
C LEU A 45 4.46 1.32 13.92
N GLY A 46 3.51 0.44 14.23
CA GLY A 46 3.25 -0.06 15.59
C GLY A 46 2.01 0.51 16.30
N PRO A 47 1.60 -0.08 17.46
CA PRO A 47 0.42 0.34 18.21
C PRO A 47 0.55 1.79 18.66
N GLY A 48 -0.53 2.59 18.54
CA GLY A 48 -0.65 3.98 19.01
C GLY A 48 0.28 5.00 18.36
N SER A 49 1.43 4.59 17.85
CA SER A 49 2.30 5.38 17.00
C SER A 49 2.69 6.73 17.66
N GLU A 50 2.75 6.79 18.99
CA GLU A 50 2.02 7.71 19.89
C GLU A 50 2.37 9.21 19.90
N ALA A 51 3.37 9.66 19.18
CA ALA A 51 3.57 11.09 18.90
C ALA A 51 3.99 11.33 17.44
N LEU A 52 3.97 10.25 16.67
CA LEU A 52 3.92 10.15 15.22
C LEU A 52 4.85 11.10 14.48
N PRO A 53 6.15 10.76 14.28
CA PRO A 53 6.90 11.36 13.19
C PRO A 53 7.42 10.29 12.24
N ILE A 54 6.65 10.04 11.19
CA ILE A 54 7.15 9.59 9.89
C ILE A 54 7.43 10.86 9.06
N PRO A 55 8.46 10.88 8.19
CA PRO A 55 9.07 12.08 7.63
C PRO A 55 8.17 12.98 6.77
#